data_AF-B6QWN5-F1
#
_entry.id   AF-B6QWN5-F1
#
_cell.length_a   1.000
_cell.length_b   1.000
_cell.length_c   1.000
_cell.angle_alpha   90.00
_cell.angle_beta   90.00
_cell.angle_gamma   90.00
#
_symmetry.space_group_name_H-M   'P 1'
#
loop_
_entity.id
_entity.type
_entity.pdbx_description
1 polymer ?
#
loop_
_entity_poly.entity_id
_entity_poly.type
_entity_poly.pdbx_seq_one_letter_code
_entity_poly.pdbx_strand_id
1 'polypeptide(L)'
;MSEAESSLDGLNKKYLTLDGAISTDNVFAELKNLAGFQTSVISGHAYNVAGWKWYDNHVSLLVNLLRFYILSDLHERTSLTTGKYPIYDDGNVIIDLNPTLEFDNKEVDWTWPGRRMDESYPFWSPIAEFLPVTDDPHIDLRPLTEEEAKIVLMMTGEWKPQTNYKLDFYTPRLADKIMYRFRSPISSLNDWLDPEDVGPVYFLPKPKVIWNALRKYVTYNNLYNQFYTATNIIAQVMLTVFPDTAEGMTWLTHVPEVHLPKFGSVRGWYPFLNSGEAAFIQAKALEDWAALIAEPELLFTYAMMLASTLNIGLAVRDAKASRLIGEVKSTFDDTLFLTPETFFASAVSLATGLDAPLNGMADVYVFYPELVNVRDLWAVPALIMQQLGNHQTTEVTISLLETYVLDDNGMKKRSAGASIEWVTPITLGILVVSSGDLRRFRGHIRCQQSDLTMVGVTMPAVIPTTKESGAVEVNYDQMESTNAGRQST
;
A
#
# COMPACT_ATOMS: atom_id res chain seq x y z
N MET A 1 11.17 -4.92 -10.93
CA MET A 1 10.72 -3.53 -11.21
C MET A 1 10.76 -3.29 -12.71
N SER A 2 9.65 -2.87 -13.31
CA SER A 2 9.49 -2.60 -14.75
C SER A 2 8.97 -1.17 -15.00
N GLU A 3 9.06 -0.66 -16.23
CA GLU A 3 8.29 0.52 -16.60
C GLU A 3 6.81 0.12 -16.72
N ALA A 4 5.94 0.72 -15.91
CA ALA A 4 4.51 0.43 -15.90
C ALA A 4 3.69 1.57 -16.54
N GLU A 5 2.37 1.57 -16.37
CA GLU A 5 1.53 2.67 -16.81
C GLU A 5 1.88 3.97 -16.03
N SER A 6 2.01 5.09 -16.76
CA SER A 6 2.09 6.43 -16.17
C SER A 6 0.72 6.88 -15.68
N SER A 7 0.63 7.41 -14.46
CA SER A 7 -0.62 7.91 -13.88
C SER A 7 -0.51 9.37 -13.48
N LEU A 8 -0.94 10.26 -14.36
CA LEU A 8 -1.04 11.71 -14.10
C LEU A 8 -2.29 12.10 -13.28
N ASP A 9 -3.15 11.14 -12.92
CA ASP A 9 -4.28 11.35 -12.01
C ASP A 9 -3.83 12.10 -10.74
N GLY A 10 -4.64 13.06 -10.30
CA GLY A 10 -4.35 13.96 -9.17
C GLY A 10 -3.66 15.27 -9.56
N LEU A 11 -3.11 15.41 -10.77
CA LEU A 11 -2.67 16.72 -11.25
C LEU A 11 -3.88 17.67 -11.36
N ASN A 12 -3.60 18.97 -11.37
CA ASN A 12 -4.64 19.97 -11.56
C ASN A 12 -5.35 19.74 -12.90
N LYS A 13 -6.68 19.62 -12.83
CA LYS A 13 -7.61 19.44 -13.95
C LYS A 13 -7.36 20.36 -15.13
N LYS A 14 -6.90 21.60 -14.90
CA LYS A 14 -6.56 22.57 -15.94
C LYS A 14 -5.46 22.07 -16.88
N TYR A 15 -4.55 21.24 -16.40
CA TYR A 15 -3.39 20.76 -17.16
C TYR A 15 -3.55 19.33 -17.67
N LEU A 16 -4.72 18.71 -17.50
CA LEU A 16 -5.01 17.40 -18.03
C LEU A 16 -6.07 17.47 -19.15
N THR A 17 -5.95 16.56 -20.11
CA THR A 17 -6.99 16.26 -21.08
C THR A 17 -8.06 15.36 -20.45
N LEU A 18 -9.19 15.18 -21.14
CA LEU A 18 -10.32 14.38 -20.63
C LEU A 18 -9.99 12.89 -20.45
N ASP A 19 -8.99 12.38 -21.16
CA ASP A 19 -8.45 11.03 -21.09
C ASP A 19 -7.28 10.89 -20.08
N GLY A 20 -6.91 11.96 -19.37
CA GLY A 20 -5.89 11.95 -18.33
C GLY A 20 -4.45 12.14 -18.81
N ALA A 21 -4.25 12.50 -20.09
CA ALA A 21 -2.94 12.90 -20.60
C ALA A 21 -2.63 14.37 -20.24
N ILE A 22 -1.37 14.78 -20.36
CA ILE A 22 -0.97 16.16 -20.11
C ILE A 22 -1.41 17.09 -21.24
N SER A 23 -2.00 18.23 -20.90
CA SER A 23 -2.27 19.34 -21.82
C SER A 23 -1.09 20.32 -21.80
N THR A 24 -0.11 20.08 -22.66
CA THR A 24 1.08 20.95 -22.79
C THR A 24 0.72 22.39 -23.17
N ASP A 25 -0.31 22.58 -24.00
CA ASP A 25 -0.81 23.91 -24.39
C ASP A 25 -1.25 24.72 -23.17
N ASN A 26 -2.00 24.10 -22.24
CA ASN A 26 -2.45 24.78 -21.02
C ASN A 26 -1.29 25.05 -20.06
N VAL A 27 -0.31 24.16 -19.98
CA VAL A 27 0.92 24.36 -19.20
C VAL A 27 1.72 25.55 -19.75
N PHE A 28 1.92 25.63 -21.06
CA PHE A 28 2.66 26.72 -21.71
C PHE A 28 1.92 28.05 -21.66
N ALA A 29 0.59 28.03 -21.79
CA ALA A 29 -0.24 29.21 -21.56
C ALA A 29 -0.09 29.72 -20.11
N GLU A 30 -0.04 28.81 -19.12
CA GLU A 30 0.16 29.20 -17.72
C GLU A 30 1.54 29.79 -17.47
N LEU A 31 2.60 29.23 -18.05
CA LEU A 31 3.94 29.81 -17.95
C LEU A 31 4.00 31.24 -18.49
N LYS A 32 3.26 31.52 -19.58
CA LYS A 32 3.15 32.88 -20.13
C LYS A 32 2.40 33.81 -19.17
N ASN A 33 1.27 33.35 -18.63
CA ASN A 33 0.34 34.20 -17.88
C ASN A 33 0.74 34.40 -16.41
N LEU A 34 1.19 33.34 -15.74
CA LEU A 34 1.49 33.34 -14.31
C LEU A 34 2.95 33.71 -14.03
N ALA A 35 3.89 33.15 -14.80
CA ALA A 35 5.32 33.36 -14.58
C ALA A 35 5.92 34.49 -15.44
N GLY A 36 5.15 35.06 -16.37
CA GLY A 36 5.56 36.22 -17.17
C GLY A 36 6.64 35.91 -18.20
N PHE A 37 6.80 34.65 -18.62
CA PHE A 37 7.82 34.28 -19.61
C PHE A 37 7.51 34.84 -21.00
N GLN A 38 8.56 35.28 -21.69
CA GLN A 38 8.46 35.69 -23.10
C GLN A 38 8.16 34.49 -24.00
N THR A 39 7.42 34.73 -25.08
CA THR A 39 7.03 33.66 -26.02
C THR A 39 8.22 32.94 -26.64
N SER A 40 9.33 33.63 -26.90
CA SER A 40 10.58 33.02 -27.40
C SER A 40 11.18 32.00 -26.43
N VAL A 41 11.16 32.29 -25.12
CA VAL A 41 11.65 31.38 -24.07
C VAL A 41 10.76 30.15 -23.98
N ILE A 42 9.44 30.33 -24.02
CA ILE A 42 8.48 29.22 -23.99
C ILE A 42 8.62 28.35 -25.24
N SER A 43 8.79 28.93 -26.43
CA SER A 43 9.01 28.17 -27.67
C SER A 43 10.31 27.37 -27.62
N GLY A 44 11.39 27.94 -27.10
CA GLY A 44 12.66 27.21 -26.88
C GLY A 44 12.50 26.07 -25.87
N HIS A 45 11.79 26.31 -24.77
CA HIS A 45 11.47 25.29 -23.77
C HIS A 45 10.61 24.17 -24.35
N ALA A 46 9.57 24.51 -25.10
CA ALA A 46 8.68 23.57 -25.77
C ALA A 46 9.44 22.65 -26.73
N TYR A 47 10.43 23.19 -27.46
CA TYR A 47 11.31 22.39 -28.30
C TYR A 47 12.15 21.40 -27.49
N ASN A 48 12.68 21.82 -26.34
CA ASN A 48 13.49 20.97 -25.47
C ASN A 48 12.68 19.83 -24.83
N VAL A 49 11.44 20.10 -24.39
CA VAL A 49 10.60 19.11 -23.69
C VAL A 49 9.77 18.24 -24.64
N ALA A 50 9.80 18.50 -25.96
CA ALA A 50 9.00 17.75 -26.94
C ALA A 50 9.29 16.24 -26.95
N GLY A 51 10.52 15.85 -26.58
CA GLY A 51 10.94 14.44 -26.51
C GLY A 51 10.83 13.80 -25.12
N TRP A 52 10.42 14.55 -24.09
CA TRP A 52 10.42 14.09 -22.71
C TRP A 52 9.22 13.20 -22.41
N LYS A 53 9.43 12.18 -21.56
CA LYS A 53 8.34 11.29 -21.14
C LYS A 53 7.68 11.85 -19.88
N TRP A 54 6.38 12.11 -19.95
CA TRP A 54 5.57 12.46 -18.76
C TRP A 54 5.25 11.21 -17.92
N TYR A 55 6.29 10.52 -17.47
CA TYR A 55 6.17 9.31 -16.66
C TYR A 55 6.04 9.66 -15.17
N ASP A 56 4.89 9.35 -14.59
CA ASP A 56 4.58 9.62 -13.19
C ASP A 56 4.07 8.34 -12.50
N ASN A 57 4.90 7.78 -11.63
CA ASN A 57 4.56 6.61 -10.83
C ASN A 57 5.40 6.59 -9.55
N HIS A 58 4.72 6.76 -8.42
CA HIS A 58 5.28 6.92 -7.08
C HIS A 58 5.05 5.67 -6.23
N VAL A 59 4.42 4.61 -6.76
CA VAL A 59 4.02 3.44 -5.96
C VAL A 59 5.22 2.81 -5.26
N SER A 60 6.37 2.67 -5.93
CA SER A 60 7.60 2.14 -5.31
C SER A 60 8.12 3.00 -4.16
N LEU A 61 8.09 4.34 -4.29
CA LEU A 61 8.43 5.26 -3.20
C LEU A 61 7.43 5.17 -2.04
N LEU A 62 6.13 5.09 -2.34
CA LEU A 62 5.08 4.99 -1.33
C LEU A 62 5.13 3.66 -0.58
N VAL A 63 5.45 2.56 -1.28
CA VAL A 63 5.74 1.26 -0.67
C VAL A 63 6.92 1.38 0.30
N ASN A 64 8.03 2.00 -0.12
CA ASN A 64 9.21 2.23 0.74
C ASN A 64 8.84 3.03 2.00
N LEU A 65 8.12 4.13 1.84
CA LEU A 65 7.67 4.96 2.97
C LEU A 65 6.75 4.20 3.93
N LEU A 66 5.80 3.43 3.39
CA LEU A 66 4.80 2.72 4.19
C LEU A 66 5.42 1.56 4.98
N ARG A 67 6.29 0.76 4.35
CA ARG A 67 7.02 -0.29 5.07
C ARG A 67 8.02 0.27 6.08
N PHE A 68 8.67 1.39 5.77
CA PHE A 68 9.59 2.06 6.71
C PHE A 68 8.86 2.53 7.96
N TYR A 69 7.65 3.09 7.78
CA TYR A 69 6.77 3.43 8.90
C TYR A 69 6.45 2.20 9.75
N ILE A 70 5.98 1.10 9.13
CA ILE A 70 5.58 -0.12 9.85
C ILE A 70 6.75 -0.74 10.62
N LEU A 71 7.90 -0.91 9.98
CA LEU A 71 9.09 -1.51 10.61
C LEU A 71 9.65 -0.62 11.72
N SER A 72 9.62 0.70 11.54
CA SER A 72 10.05 1.65 12.57
C SER A 72 9.09 1.68 13.77
N ASP A 73 7.76 1.57 13.55
CA ASP A 73 6.77 1.45 14.62
C ASP A 73 6.95 0.13 15.39
N LEU A 74 7.21 -0.97 14.69
CA LEU A 74 7.52 -2.26 15.32
C LEU A 74 8.80 -2.20 16.15
N HIS A 75 9.86 -1.58 15.61
CA HIS A 75 11.13 -1.38 16.31
C HIS A 75 10.95 -0.53 17.57
N GLU A 76 10.21 0.60 17.49
CA GLU A 76 9.94 1.47 18.64
C GLU A 76 9.17 0.72 19.76
N ARG A 77 8.28 -0.21 19.41
CA ARG A 77 7.44 -0.94 20.37
C ARG A 77 8.12 -2.16 21.00
N THR A 78 8.91 -2.90 20.22
CA THR A 78 9.37 -4.25 20.61
C THR A 78 10.87 -4.44 20.62
N SER A 79 11.65 -3.49 20.07
CA SER A 79 13.04 -3.70 19.65
C SER A 79 13.14 -4.82 18.62
N LEU A 80 13.34 -4.42 17.36
CA LEU A 80 13.29 -5.32 16.20
C LEU A 80 14.30 -6.47 16.34
N THR A 81 13.85 -7.71 16.09
CA THR A 81 14.73 -8.86 15.84
C THR A 81 14.74 -9.16 14.35
N THR A 82 15.68 -9.98 13.90
CA THR A 82 15.71 -10.44 12.51
C THR A 82 14.47 -11.29 12.16
N GLY A 83 13.69 -11.75 13.13
CA GLY A 83 12.49 -12.54 12.91
C GLY A 83 12.80 -14.02 12.65
N LYS A 84 11.88 -14.89 13.09
CA LYS A 84 12.00 -16.34 12.98
C LYS A 84 10.64 -17.00 12.82
N TYR A 85 10.62 -18.22 12.31
CA TYR A 85 9.43 -19.07 12.33
C TYR A 85 9.30 -19.79 13.69
N PRO A 86 8.07 -20.00 14.19
CA PRO A 86 7.85 -20.97 15.25
C PRO A 86 8.23 -22.37 14.76
N ILE A 87 8.81 -23.19 15.64
CA ILE A 87 9.07 -24.60 15.35
C ILE A 87 7.76 -25.35 15.50
N TYR A 88 7.39 -26.13 14.48
CA TYR A 88 6.23 -27.00 14.54
C TYR A 88 6.60 -28.29 15.26
N ASP A 89 5.81 -28.68 16.27
CA ASP A 89 5.94 -29.93 17.02
C ASP A 89 4.54 -30.36 17.50
N ASP A 90 4.00 -31.43 16.88
CA ASP A 90 2.72 -32.03 17.27
C ASP A 90 2.88 -33.30 18.12
N GLY A 91 4.11 -33.60 18.56
CA GLY A 91 4.49 -34.83 19.25
C GLY A 91 4.71 -36.04 18.33
N ASN A 92 4.41 -35.94 17.04
CA ASN A 92 4.67 -36.97 16.04
C ASN A 92 5.76 -36.55 15.04
N VAL A 93 5.77 -35.27 14.66
CA VAL A 93 6.68 -34.66 13.69
C VAL A 93 7.17 -33.32 14.22
N ILE A 94 8.48 -33.07 14.08
CA ILE A 94 9.10 -31.76 14.36
C ILE A 94 9.61 -31.17 13.04
N ILE A 95 9.22 -29.94 12.74
CA ILE A 95 9.65 -29.21 11.53
C ILE A 95 10.21 -27.84 11.95
N ASP A 96 11.48 -27.62 11.62
CA ASP A 96 12.16 -26.32 11.77
C ASP A 96 12.54 -25.75 10.41
N LEU A 97 11.90 -24.64 10.04
CA LEU A 97 12.16 -23.90 8.79
C LEU A 97 13.13 -22.74 8.99
N ASN A 98 13.60 -22.46 10.21
CA ASN A 98 14.54 -21.36 10.44
C ASN A 98 15.88 -21.50 9.68
N PRO A 99 16.41 -22.71 9.41
CA PRO A 99 17.61 -22.85 8.59
C PRO A 99 17.46 -22.38 7.13
N THR A 100 16.24 -22.15 6.64
CA THR A 100 16.00 -21.63 5.28
C THR A 100 15.95 -20.11 5.24
N LEU A 101 15.98 -19.43 6.39
CA LEU A 101 15.96 -17.97 6.47
C LEU A 101 17.36 -17.39 6.19
N GLU A 102 17.40 -16.19 5.62
CA GLU A 102 18.66 -15.52 5.25
C GLU A 102 19.42 -15.00 6.49
N PHE A 103 18.68 -14.50 7.48
CA PHE A 103 19.26 -13.91 8.69
C PHE A 103 19.05 -14.81 9.91
N ASP A 104 20.12 -15.10 10.64
CA ASP A 104 20.03 -15.76 11.95
C ASP A 104 19.20 -14.91 12.93
N ASN A 105 18.45 -15.57 13.83
CA ASN A 105 17.64 -14.89 14.83
C ASN A 105 18.48 -14.11 15.86
N LYS A 106 18.50 -12.78 15.75
CA LYS A 106 19.24 -11.87 16.65
C LYS A 106 18.57 -10.49 16.70
N GLU A 107 18.95 -9.67 17.68
CA GLU A 107 18.57 -8.26 17.71
C GLU A 107 19.15 -7.52 16.50
N VAL A 108 18.36 -6.59 15.96
CA VAL A 108 18.71 -5.80 14.79
C VAL A 108 19.06 -4.39 15.23
N ASP A 109 20.24 -3.93 14.84
CA ASP A 109 20.57 -2.51 14.85
C ASP A 109 19.85 -1.85 13.67
N TRP A 110 18.61 -1.43 13.91
CA TRP A 110 17.76 -0.86 12.87
C TRP A 110 18.37 0.46 12.38
N THR A 111 18.75 0.50 11.10
CA THR A 111 19.37 1.66 10.46
C THR A 111 18.70 1.98 9.13
N TRP A 112 19.11 3.10 8.50
CA TRP A 112 18.63 3.45 7.16
C TRP A 112 18.87 2.29 6.18
N PRO A 113 17.86 1.87 5.38
CA PRO A 113 17.97 0.72 4.49
C PRO A 113 19.11 0.81 3.47
N GLY A 114 19.42 2.00 2.97
CA GLY A 114 20.55 2.22 2.06
C GLY A 114 21.91 2.24 2.74
N ARG A 115 21.94 2.20 4.09
CA ARG A 115 23.12 2.42 4.96
C ARG A 115 23.77 3.79 4.67
N ARG A 116 24.93 4.07 5.25
CA ARG A 116 25.72 5.28 4.94
C ARG A 116 26.67 4.99 3.77
N MET A 117 26.09 4.76 2.58
CA MET A 117 26.82 4.44 1.35
C MET A 117 26.27 5.29 0.21
N ASP A 118 27.10 6.17 -0.36
CA ASP A 118 26.67 7.11 -1.41
C ASP A 118 26.04 6.41 -2.62
N GLU A 119 26.62 5.28 -3.06
CA GLU A 119 26.14 4.49 -4.20
C GLU A 119 24.70 3.97 -4.03
N SER A 120 24.25 3.80 -2.78
CA SER A 120 22.88 3.37 -2.47
C SER A 120 21.84 4.46 -2.77
N TYR A 121 22.22 5.73 -2.92
CA TYR A 121 21.26 6.84 -3.06
C TYR A 121 21.31 7.50 -4.45
N PRO A 122 20.20 8.11 -4.90
CA PRO A 122 20.21 8.94 -6.09
C PRO A 122 20.98 10.25 -5.86
N PHE A 123 21.48 10.84 -6.93
CA PHE A 123 21.96 12.22 -6.88
C PHE A 123 20.77 13.18 -6.70
N TRP A 124 20.64 13.79 -5.51
CA TRP A 124 19.58 14.75 -5.24
C TRP A 124 20.01 16.18 -5.57
N SER A 125 19.23 16.86 -6.40
CA SER A 125 19.47 18.27 -6.74
C SER A 125 18.25 19.14 -6.43
N PRO A 126 18.40 20.25 -5.70
CA PRO A 126 17.31 21.19 -5.51
C PRO A 126 16.95 21.85 -6.85
N ILE A 127 15.66 22.15 -7.04
CA ILE A 127 15.18 22.99 -8.15
C ILE A 127 14.40 24.18 -7.58
N ALA A 128 14.85 25.38 -7.93
CA ALA A 128 14.17 26.64 -7.61
C ALA A 128 13.51 27.25 -8.86
N GLU A 129 13.93 26.80 -10.03
CA GLU A 129 13.50 27.28 -11.34
C GLU A 129 12.03 26.96 -11.60
N PHE A 130 11.40 27.83 -12.39
CA PHE A 130 10.04 27.62 -12.86
C PHE A 130 9.96 26.63 -14.02
N LEU A 131 11.05 26.49 -14.80
CA LEU A 131 11.13 25.59 -15.94
C LEU A 131 12.02 24.40 -15.58
N PRO A 132 11.58 23.16 -15.82
CA PRO A 132 12.45 22.00 -15.67
C PRO A 132 13.55 22.03 -16.75
N VAL A 133 14.74 21.57 -16.39
CA VAL A 133 15.94 21.61 -17.25
C VAL A 133 16.37 20.23 -17.75
N THR A 134 15.82 19.17 -17.15
CA THR A 134 16.13 17.75 -17.43
C THR A 134 14.87 16.90 -17.39
N ASP A 135 14.86 15.78 -18.12
CA ASP A 135 13.80 14.75 -18.06
C ASP A 135 13.91 13.83 -16.83
N ASP A 136 14.83 14.12 -15.90
CA ASP A 136 14.96 13.39 -14.63
C ASP A 136 13.66 13.51 -13.80
N PRO A 137 13.34 12.54 -12.90
CA PRO A 137 12.21 12.66 -11.98
C PRO A 137 12.30 13.91 -11.10
N HIS A 138 11.23 14.70 -11.04
CA HIS A 138 11.12 15.85 -10.14
C HIS A 138 10.02 15.64 -9.11
N ILE A 139 10.40 15.66 -7.84
CA ILE A 139 9.49 15.51 -6.71
C ILE A 139 9.14 16.88 -6.13
N ASP A 140 7.89 17.07 -5.68
CA ASP A 140 7.47 18.27 -4.97
C ASP A 140 7.33 18.02 -3.46
N LEU A 141 8.20 18.69 -2.69
CA LEU A 141 8.34 18.54 -1.23
C LEU A 141 8.00 19.83 -0.47
N ARG A 142 7.53 20.88 -1.15
CA ARG A 142 7.26 22.21 -0.57
C ARG A 142 6.42 22.26 0.74
N PRO A 143 5.44 21.38 0.99
CA PRO A 143 4.64 21.41 2.21
C PRO A 143 5.27 20.64 3.39
N LEU A 144 6.33 19.87 3.15
CA LEU A 144 6.99 19.07 4.18
C LEU A 144 7.89 19.97 5.04
N THR A 145 8.20 19.51 6.26
CA THR A 145 9.35 20.03 7.00
C THR A 145 10.65 19.51 6.38
N GLU A 146 11.79 20.09 6.75
CA GLU A 146 13.08 19.61 6.26
C GLU A 146 13.34 18.15 6.66
N GLU A 147 12.99 17.77 7.89
CA GLU A 147 13.10 16.39 8.37
C GLU A 147 12.21 15.43 7.57
N GLU A 148 10.95 15.81 7.32
CA GLU A 148 10.02 15.01 6.51
C GLU A 148 10.52 14.87 5.06
N ALA A 149 11.07 15.95 4.48
CA ALA A 149 11.63 15.94 3.13
C ALA A 149 12.84 15.01 3.02
N LYS A 150 13.72 15.01 4.04
CA LYS A 150 14.85 14.06 4.12
C LYS A 150 14.37 12.62 4.14
N ILE A 151 13.32 12.30 4.91
CA ILE A 151 12.74 10.95 4.93
C ILE A 151 12.30 10.52 3.53
N VAL A 152 11.56 11.38 2.82
CA VAL A 152 11.11 11.08 1.45
C VAL A 152 12.29 10.85 0.51
N LEU A 153 13.32 11.70 0.56
CA LEU A 153 14.51 11.54 -0.28
C LEU A 153 15.30 10.27 0.08
N MET A 154 15.48 9.96 1.37
CA MET A 154 16.16 8.73 1.81
C MET A 154 15.44 7.47 1.33
N MET A 155 14.10 7.49 1.27
CA MET A 155 13.30 6.37 0.76
C MET A 155 13.35 6.20 -0.77
N THR A 156 14.03 7.10 -1.48
CA THR A 156 14.39 6.92 -2.90
C THR A 156 15.68 6.12 -3.10
N GLY A 157 16.42 5.88 -2.02
CA GLY A 157 17.60 5.03 -2.02
C GLY A 157 17.28 3.55 -2.18
N GLU A 158 18.35 2.77 -2.34
CA GLU A 158 18.34 1.32 -2.30
C GLU A 158 17.90 0.85 -0.91
N TRP A 159 17.07 -0.20 -0.89
CA TRP A 159 16.63 -0.86 0.31
C TRP A 159 17.31 -2.20 0.45
N LYS A 160 18.21 -2.32 1.42
CA LYS A 160 18.87 -3.58 1.75
C LYS A 160 18.15 -4.22 2.95
N PRO A 161 17.66 -5.47 2.82
CA PRO A 161 17.07 -6.21 3.93
C PRO A 161 18.02 -6.28 5.13
N GLN A 162 17.46 -6.15 6.32
CA GLN A 162 18.16 -6.31 7.61
C GLN A 162 17.52 -7.43 8.44
N THR A 163 16.34 -7.90 8.04
CA THR A 163 15.50 -8.87 8.74
C THR A 163 14.84 -9.86 7.77
N ASN A 164 14.27 -10.92 8.31
CA ASN A 164 13.44 -11.91 7.62
C ASN A 164 11.96 -11.50 7.52
N TYR A 165 11.57 -10.30 8.01
CA TYR A 165 10.19 -9.84 7.86
C TYR A 165 9.86 -9.66 6.38
N LYS A 166 8.70 -10.15 5.93
CA LYS A 166 8.30 -10.09 4.51
C LYS A 166 8.26 -8.67 3.95
N LEU A 167 8.03 -7.66 4.78
CA LEU A 167 8.05 -6.25 4.35
C LEU A 167 9.45 -5.70 4.13
N ASP A 168 10.49 -6.32 4.68
CA ASP A 168 11.88 -5.88 4.60
C ASP A 168 12.59 -6.42 3.35
N PHE A 169 11.87 -6.52 2.23
CA PHE A 169 12.38 -7.06 0.97
C PHE A 169 13.28 -6.05 0.22
N TYR A 170 14.18 -6.56 -0.62
CA TYR A 170 15.08 -5.71 -1.39
C TYR A 170 14.35 -4.82 -2.41
N THR A 171 14.78 -3.55 -2.54
CA THR A 171 14.46 -2.71 -3.71
C THR A 171 15.69 -1.95 -4.16
N PRO A 172 15.95 -1.83 -5.48
CA PRO A 172 17.04 -0.99 -5.97
C PRO A 172 16.78 0.49 -5.65
N ARG A 173 17.82 1.34 -5.81
CA ARG A 173 17.61 2.79 -5.83
C ARG A 173 16.59 3.17 -6.89
N LEU A 174 15.69 4.08 -6.56
CA LEU A 174 14.50 4.35 -7.38
C LEU A 174 14.82 5.12 -8.67
N ALA A 175 15.88 5.93 -8.66
CA ALA A 175 16.39 6.66 -9.81
C ALA A 175 17.89 6.91 -9.64
N ASP A 176 18.59 7.25 -10.73
CA ASP A 176 19.99 7.66 -10.65
C ASP A 176 20.13 9.11 -10.17
N LYS A 177 19.18 9.96 -10.55
CA LYS A 177 19.14 11.38 -10.21
C LYS A 177 17.70 11.81 -9.96
N ILE A 178 17.51 12.64 -8.95
CA ILE A 178 16.20 13.20 -8.60
C ILE A 178 16.34 14.69 -8.37
N MET A 179 15.50 15.45 -9.06
CA MET A 179 15.33 16.86 -8.80
C MET A 179 14.24 17.03 -7.73
N TYR A 180 14.42 17.92 -6.76
CA TYR A 180 13.41 18.13 -5.72
C TYR A 180 13.08 19.61 -5.54
N ARG A 181 11.77 19.91 -5.47
CA ARG A 181 11.28 21.25 -5.19
C ARG A 181 11.02 21.39 -3.70
N PHE A 182 11.89 22.15 -3.03
CA PHE A 182 11.76 22.48 -1.62
C PHE A 182 12.08 23.97 -1.40
N ARG A 183 11.75 24.51 -0.23
CA ARG A 183 11.89 25.96 0.05
C ARG A 183 13.35 26.42 0.06
N SER A 184 14.25 25.54 0.44
CA SER A 184 15.70 25.76 0.48
C SER A 184 16.44 24.47 0.09
N PRO A 185 17.68 24.54 -0.40
CA PRO A 185 18.51 23.35 -0.56
C PRO A 185 18.68 22.59 0.76
N ILE A 186 18.63 21.25 0.70
CA ILE A 186 18.86 20.36 1.86
C ILE A 186 20.30 19.83 1.78
N SER A 187 21.28 20.60 2.24
CA SER A 187 22.71 20.21 2.16
C SER A 187 23.06 19.04 3.07
N SER A 188 22.41 18.96 4.24
CA SER A 188 22.70 17.95 5.28
C SER A 188 22.61 16.48 4.87
N LEU A 189 21.95 16.15 3.76
CA LEU A 189 21.92 14.79 3.23
C LEU A 189 23.27 14.42 2.60
N ASN A 190 23.84 15.33 1.82
CA ASN A 190 25.15 15.14 1.20
C ASN A 190 26.24 15.12 2.28
N ASP A 191 26.14 16.00 3.28
CA ASP A 191 27.06 16.04 4.42
C ASP A 191 27.05 14.72 5.22
N TRP A 192 25.90 14.04 5.30
CA TRP A 192 25.79 12.74 5.95
C TRP A 192 26.38 11.59 5.11
N LEU A 193 26.30 11.68 3.77
CA LEU A 193 26.88 10.66 2.87
C LEU A 193 28.39 10.80 2.68
N ASP A 194 28.97 11.96 2.99
CA ASP A 194 30.41 12.19 2.90
C ASP A 194 31.17 11.23 3.85
N PRO A 195 32.05 10.35 3.31
CA PRO A 195 32.81 9.40 4.11
C PRO A 195 33.96 10.05 4.90
N GLU A 196 34.42 11.25 4.52
CA GLU A 196 35.56 11.93 5.13
C GLU A 196 35.16 12.80 6.34
N ASP A 197 33.86 13.06 6.53
CA ASP A 197 33.38 14.04 7.50
C ASP A 197 32.87 13.42 8.82
N VAL A 198 33.07 14.17 9.92
CA VAL A 198 32.36 14.01 11.21
C VAL A 198 30.95 14.60 11.09
N GLY A 199 30.31 14.33 9.95
CA GLY A 199 29.00 14.85 9.60
C GLY A 199 27.95 14.50 10.66
N PRO A 200 26.84 15.25 10.72
CA PRO A 200 25.79 15.01 11.71
C PRO A 200 25.26 13.58 11.58
N VAL A 201 25.19 12.85 12.68
CA VAL A 201 24.53 11.54 12.71
C VAL A 201 23.07 11.76 12.37
N TYR A 202 22.65 11.36 11.18
CA TYR A 202 21.25 11.42 10.80
C TYR A 202 20.51 10.21 11.40
N PHE A 203 19.98 10.42 12.60
CA PHE A 203 19.24 9.41 13.35
C PHE A 203 17.95 9.01 12.63
N LEU A 204 17.49 7.79 12.92
CA LEU A 204 16.19 7.34 12.44
C LEU A 204 15.08 8.22 13.03
N PRO A 205 14.14 8.68 12.19
CA PRO A 205 13.01 9.47 12.63
C PRO A 205 12.01 8.62 13.42
N LYS A 206 11.24 9.26 14.29
CA LYS A 206 10.13 8.57 14.97
C LYS A 206 9.04 8.16 13.96
N PRO A 207 8.33 7.04 14.17
CA PRO A 207 7.23 6.58 13.32
C PRO A 207 6.18 7.66 13.02
N LYS A 208 5.84 8.48 14.01
CA LYS A 208 4.92 9.62 13.84
C LYS A 208 5.40 10.64 12.80
N VAL A 209 6.71 10.89 12.71
CA VAL A 209 7.29 11.82 11.73
C VAL A 209 7.26 11.20 10.33
N ILE A 210 7.59 9.90 10.22
CA ILE A 210 7.49 9.14 8.96
C ILE A 210 6.05 9.18 8.43
N TRP A 211 5.07 8.88 9.29
CA TRP A 211 3.65 8.92 8.92
C TRP A 211 3.20 10.31 8.48
N ASN A 212 3.65 11.37 9.17
CA ASN A 212 3.35 12.74 8.78
C ASN A 212 3.97 13.12 7.42
N ALA A 213 5.21 12.70 7.15
CA ALA A 213 5.87 12.90 5.88
C ALA A 213 5.06 12.25 4.74
N LEU A 214 4.72 10.97 4.90
CA LEU A 214 3.88 10.23 3.96
C LEU A 214 2.52 10.91 3.75
N ARG A 215 1.85 11.31 4.84
CA ARG A 215 0.53 11.96 4.78
C ARG A 215 0.56 13.26 4.00
N LYS A 216 1.50 14.16 4.33
CA LYS A 216 1.65 15.45 3.66
C LYS A 216 2.07 15.28 2.20
N TYR A 217 2.95 14.32 1.93
CA TYR A 217 3.43 14.03 0.58
C TYR A 217 2.30 13.58 -0.34
N VAL A 218 1.51 12.57 0.08
CA VAL A 218 0.37 12.07 -0.69
C VAL A 218 -0.70 13.13 -0.86
N THR A 219 -1.05 13.85 0.21
CA THR A 219 -2.09 14.90 0.16
C THR A 219 -1.70 16.01 -0.80
N TYR A 220 -0.46 16.48 -0.76
CA TYR A 220 -0.05 17.62 -1.57
C TYR A 220 0.15 17.28 -3.04
N ASN A 221 0.65 16.08 -3.33
CA ASN A 221 0.85 15.61 -4.70
C ASN A 221 -0.44 14.93 -5.25
N ASN A 222 -1.51 14.87 -4.47
CA ASN A 222 -2.80 14.22 -4.76
C ASN A 222 -2.66 12.76 -5.22
N LEU A 223 -1.75 12.01 -4.60
CA LEU A 223 -1.37 10.65 -5.02
C LEU A 223 -2.30 9.55 -4.47
N TYR A 224 -3.57 9.86 -4.17
CA TYR A 224 -4.49 8.95 -3.48
C TYR A 224 -4.65 7.59 -4.20
N ASN A 225 -4.77 7.62 -5.54
CA ASN A 225 -4.88 6.40 -6.35
C ASN A 225 -3.61 5.52 -6.25
N GLN A 226 -2.44 6.14 -6.30
CA GLN A 226 -1.15 5.42 -6.24
C GLN A 226 -0.86 4.95 -4.80
N PHE A 227 -1.28 5.72 -3.80
CA PHE A 227 -1.22 5.32 -2.40
C PHE A 227 -2.10 4.09 -2.14
N TYR A 228 -3.33 4.06 -2.67
CA TYR A 228 -4.21 2.89 -2.60
C TYR A 228 -3.52 1.62 -3.13
N THR A 229 -2.87 1.71 -4.30
CA THR A 229 -2.07 0.60 -4.85
C THR A 229 -0.95 0.18 -3.91
N ALA A 230 -0.17 1.12 -3.39
CA ALA A 230 0.93 0.84 -2.46
C ALA A 230 0.43 0.16 -1.16
N THR A 231 -0.69 0.61 -0.61
CA THR A 231 -1.35 0.01 0.55
C THR A 231 -1.77 -1.44 0.27
N ASN A 232 -2.38 -1.72 -0.88
CA ASN A 232 -2.79 -3.08 -1.25
C ASN A 232 -1.59 -4.02 -1.38
N ILE A 233 -0.50 -3.58 -2.01
CA ILE A 233 0.73 -4.39 -2.12
C ILE A 233 1.31 -4.68 -0.74
N ILE A 234 1.42 -3.67 0.12
CA ILE A 234 1.91 -3.86 1.50
C ILE A 234 1.00 -4.83 2.26
N ALA A 235 -0.32 -4.69 2.18
CA ALA A 235 -1.26 -5.57 2.87
C ALA A 235 -1.16 -7.03 2.41
N GLN A 236 -0.95 -7.27 1.11
CA GLN A 236 -0.81 -8.61 0.53
C GLN A 236 0.49 -9.31 0.95
N VAL A 237 1.56 -8.56 1.22
CA VAL A 237 2.89 -9.11 1.60
C VAL A 237 3.07 -9.21 3.11
N MET A 238 2.44 -8.34 3.89
CA MET A 238 2.79 -8.07 5.29
C MET A 238 2.82 -9.30 6.18
N LEU A 239 1.86 -10.22 6.03
CA LEU A 239 1.66 -11.32 6.96
C LEU A 239 1.59 -12.67 6.24
N THR A 240 1.83 -13.72 7.00
CA THR A 240 1.64 -15.10 6.59
C THR A 240 1.11 -15.87 7.77
N VAL A 241 0.04 -16.62 7.57
CA VAL A 241 -0.55 -17.44 8.63
C VAL A 241 0.34 -18.63 8.89
N PHE A 242 0.68 -18.85 10.17
CA PHE A 242 1.36 -20.07 10.59
C PHE A 242 0.35 -21.21 10.66
N PRO A 243 0.61 -22.33 9.96
CA PRO A 243 -0.28 -23.47 9.94
C PRO A 243 -0.04 -24.36 11.17
N ASP A 244 -1.13 -24.97 11.66
CA ASP A 244 -1.09 -25.91 12.79
C ASP A 244 -0.93 -27.38 12.35
N THR A 245 -0.50 -27.62 11.11
CA THR A 245 -0.34 -28.96 10.54
C THR A 245 0.98 -29.10 9.79
N ALA A 246 1.58 -30.29 9.83
CA ALA A 246 2.83 -30.60 9.15
C ALA A 246 2.74 -30.34 7.63
N GLU A 247 1.64 -30.72 6.99
CA GLU A 247 1.39 -30.49 5.56
C GLU A 247 1.25 -29.00 5.25
N GLY A 248 0.59 -28.26 6.15
CA GLY A 248 0.42 -26.83 6.03
C GLY A 248 1.74 -26.07 6.05
N MET A 249 2.78 -26.59 6.73
CA MET A 249 4.10 -25.94 6.80
C MET A 249 4.74 -25.69 5.42
N THR A 250 4.32 -26.40 4.36
CA THR A 250 4.68 -26.06 2.97
C THR A 250 4.39 -24.61 2.62
N TRP A 251 3.31 -24.04 3.15
CA TRP A 251 2.90 -22.66 2.90
C TRP A 251 4.00 -21.64 3.23
N LEU A 252 4.80 -21.90 4.26
CA LEU A 252 5.88 -21.03 4.69
C LEU A 252 7.13 -21.11 3.80
N THR A 253 7.20 -22.14 2.94
CA THR A 253 8.35 -22.36 2.03
C THR A 253 8.22 -21.56 0.73
N HIS A 254 7.02 -21.11 0.37
CA HIS A 254 6.79 -20.36 -0.85
C HIS A 254 7.09 -18.87 -0.68
N VAL A 255 7.86 -18.34 -1.63
CA VAL A 255 8.26 -16.94 -1.65
C VAL A 255 7.38 -16.17 -2.64
N PRO A 256 6.68 -15.10 -2.21
CA PRO A 256 5.94 -14.26 -3.15
C PRO A 256 6.87 -13.44 -4.03
N GLU A 257 6.52 -13.31 -5.30
CA GLU A 257 7.07 -12.31 -6.21
C GLU A 257 6.27 -11.02 -6.10
N VAL A 258 6.95 -9.92 -5.79
CA VAL A 258 6.36 -8.58 -5.73
C VAL A 258 6.81 -7.78 -6.94
N HIS A 259 5.86 -7.41 -7.80
CA HIS A 259 6.14 -6.58 -8.96
C HIS A 259 5.75 -5.13 -8.69
N LEU A 260 6.76 -4.24 -8.72
CA LEU A 260 6.62 -2.81 -8.49
C LEU A 260 7.02 -2.01 -9.73
N PRO A 261 6.34 -0.87 -9.99
CA PRO A 261 6.69 -0.01 -11.11
C PRO A 261 7.95 0.79 -10.81
N LYS A 262 8.71 1.10 -11.87
CA LYS A 262 9.82 2.06 -11.83
C LYS A 262 9.30 3.40 -11.32
N PHE A 263 10.12 4.06 -10.52
CA PHE A 263 9.78 5.38 -10.02
C PHE A 263 9.84 6.42 -11.14
N GLY A 264 8.86 7.32 -11.15
CA GLY A 264 8.78 8.47 -12.03
C GLY A 264 8.02 9.58 -11.35
N SER A 265 8.43 10.83 -11.57
CA SER A 265 7.74 11.96 -10.99
C SER A 265 7.83 13.18 -11.88
N VAL A 266 6.68 13.72 -12.26
CA VAL A 266 6.58 15.03 -12.95
C VAL A 266 6.00 16.10 -12.04
N ARG A 267 5.53 15.72 -10.83
CA ARG A 267 4.83 16.59 -9.87
C ARG A 267 5.64 17.83 -9.50
N GLY A 268 6.97 17.75 -9.51
CA GLY A 268 7.89 18.86 -9.23
C GLY A 268 8.33 19.67 -10.46
N TRP A 269 7.99 19.27 -11.69
CA TRP A 269 8.44 19.95 -12.92
C TRP A 269 8.05 21.42 -12.92
N TYR A 270 6.79 21.73 -12.64
CA TYR A 270 6.31 23.11 -12.51
C TYR A 270 5.64 23.34 -11.16
N PRO A 271 5.82 24.52 -10.55
CA PRO A 271 5.33 24.80 -9.19
C PRO A 271 3.79 24.89 -9.08
N PHE A 272 3.06 24.80 -10.19
CA PHE A 272 1.60 24.92 -10.23
C PHE A 272 0.88 23.61 -10.57
N LEU A 273 1.60 22.53 -10.92
CA LEU A 273 0.97 21.28 -11.37
C LEU A 273 0.05 20.64 -10.32
N ASN A 274 0.42 20.74 -9.05
CA ASN A 274 -0.33 20.17 -7.93
C ASN A 274 -1.31 21.15 -7.29
N SER A 275 -1.35 22.40 -7.74
CA SER A 275 -2.18 23.46 -7.14
C SER A 275 -3.51 23.58 -7.85
N GLY A 276 -4.64 23.63 -7.15
CA GLY A 276 -5.97 23.77 -7.73
C GLY A 276 -6.84 22.54 -7.53
N GLU A 277 -7.80 22.30 -8.44
CA GLU A 277 -8.70 21.14 -8.38
C GLU A 277 -7.99 19.89 -8.93
N ALA A 278 -7.78 18.88 -8.09
CA ALA A 278 -7.16 17.60 -8.48
C ALA A 278 -8.11 16.77 -9.36
N ALA A 279 -7.62 16.20 -10.46
CA ALA A 279 -8.45 15.45 -11.41
C ALA A 279 -8.35 13.93 -11.26
N PHE A 280 -9.42 13.21 -11.64
CA PHE A 280 -9.46 11.75 -11.80
C PHE A 280 -9.14 10.92 -10.53
N ILE A 281 -9.43 11.45 -9.35
CA ILE A 281 -9.25 10.71 -8.09
C ILE A 281 -10.38 9.69 -7.92
N GLN A 282 -10.05 8.43 -7.65
CA GLN A 282 -11.04 7.37 -7.46
C GLN A 282 -11.75 7.51 -6.12
N ALA A 283 -13.08 7.39 -6.12
CA ALA A 283 -13.88 7.49 -4.89
C ALA A 283 -13.41 6.51 -3.82
N LYS A 284 -13.17 5.25 -4.20
CA LYS A 284 -12.71 4.21 -3.27
C LYS A 284 -11.31 4.49 -2.70
N ALA A 285 -10.38 4.95 -3.54
CA ALA A 285 -9.05 5.32 -3.08
C ALA A 285 -9.08 6.46 -2.05
N LEU A 286 -9.99 7.43 -2.23
CA LEU A 286 -10.15 8.54 -1.30
C LEU A 286 -10.85 8.14 0.00
N GLU A 287 -11.84 7.24 -0.07
CA GLU A 287 -12.49 6.63 1.08
C GLU A 287 -11.49 5.85 1.95
N ASP A 288 -10.71 4.96 1.33
CA ASP A 288 -9.72 4.14 2.03
C ASP A 288 -8.58 5.00 2.58
N TRP A 289 -8.17 6.03 1.85
CA TRP A 289 -7.24 7.05 2.33
C TRP A 289 -7.73 7.73 3.62
N ALA A 290 -8.99 8.17 3.65
CA ALA A 290 -9.57 8.83 4.81
C ALA A 290 -9.63 7.89 6.03
N ALA A 291 -10.01 6.62 5.80
CA ALA A 291 -10.02 5.58 6.83
C ALA A 291 -8.62 5.33 7.41
N LEU A 292 -7.61 5.20 6.55
CA LEU A 292 -6.23 4.91 6.97
C LEU A 292 -5.55 6.08 7.69
N ILE A 293 -5.86 7.34 7.33
CA ILE A 293 -5.35 8.48 8.10
C ILE A 293 -5.94 8.48 9.51
N ALA A 294 -7.23 8.18 9.63
CA ALA A 294 -7.90 8.15 10.91
C ALA A 294 -7.37 7.01 11.78
N GLU A 295 -7.22 5.82 11.21
CA GLU A 295 -6.83 4.59 11.91
C GLU A 295 -5.83 3.77 11.06
N PRO A 296 -4.51 4.01 11.21
CA PRO A 296 -3.48 3.26 10.48
C PRO A 296 -3.51 1.75 10.76
N GLU A 297 -4.01 1.32 11.92
CA GLU A 297 -4.15 -0.08 12.32
C GLU A 297 -5.09 -0.90 11.42
N LEU A 298 -5.97 -0.22 10.67
CA LEU A 298 -6.81 -0.87 9.67
C LEU A 298 -5.98 -1.60 8.61
N LEU A 299 -4.79 -1.08 8.28
CA LEU A 299 -3.90 -1.74 7.32
C LEU A 299 -3.43 -3.11 7.82
N PHE A 300 -3.03 -3.21 9.08
CA PHE A 300 -2.60 -4.48 9.68
C PHE A 300 -3.77 -5.48 9.75
N THR A 301 -4.95 -5.00 10.12
CA THR A 301 -6.17 -5.83 10.18
C THR A 301 -6.55 -6.35 8.80
N TYR A 302 -6.49 -5.49 7.78
CA TYR A 302 -6.74 -5.87 6.40
C TYR A 302 -5.72 -6.89 5.90
N ALA A 303 -4.43 -6.68 6.19
CA ALA A 303 -3.37 -7.64 5.85
C ALA A 303 -3.59 -9.02 6.49
N MET A 304 -4.01 -9.07 7.76
CA MET A 304 -4.31 -10.32 8.46
C MET A 304 -5.47 -11.09 7.82
N MET A 305 -6.52 -10.36 7.42
CA MET A 305 -7.64 -10.92 6.67
C MET A 305 -7.18 -11.48 5.31
N LEU A 306 -6.39 -10.71 4.55
CA LEU A 306 -5.88 -11.14 3.25
C LEU A 306 -4.97 -12.37 3.36
N ALA A 307 -4.04 -12.38 4.33
CA ALA A 307 -3.13 -13.51 4.53
C ALA A 307 -3.88 -14.81 4.84
N SER A 308 -4.95 -14.73 5.64
CA SER A 308 -5.79 -15.88 6.00
C SER A 308 -6.64 -16.36 4.83
N THR A 309 -7.29 -15.44 4.15
CA THR A 309 -8.24 -15.75 3.06
C THR A 309 -7.54 -16.19 1.78
N LEU A 310 -6.31 -15.73 1.52
CA LEU A 310 -5.51 -16.20 0.38
C LEU A 310 -5.28 -17.71 0.44
N ASN A 311 -4.74 -18.21 1.56
CA ASN A 311 -4.42 -19.63 1.72
C ASN A 311 -5.69 -20.49 1.59
N ILE A 312 -6.78 -20.11 2.28
CA ILE A 312 -8.08 -20.79 2.19
C ILE A 312 -8.60 -20.77 0.75
N GLY A 313 -8.49 -19.64 0.05
CA GLY A 313 -8.95 -19.48 -1.33
C GLY A 313 -8.24 -20.41 -2.30
N LEU A 314 -6.92 -20.55 -2.17
CA LEU A 314 -6.13 -21.49 -2.98
C LEU A 314 -6.48 -22.94 -2.66
N ALA A 315 -6.70 -23.28 -1.39
CA ALA A 315 -7.15 -24.62 -1.01
C ALA A 315 -8.55 -24.95 -1.59
N VAL A 316 -9.48 -23.99 -1.55
CA VAL A 316 -10.82 -24.14 -2.15
C VAL A 316 -10.74 -24.28 -3.67
N ARG A 317 -9.84 -23.52 -4.33
CA ARG A 317 -9.55 -23.64 -5.77
C ARG A 317 -9.15 -25.08 -6.12
N ASP A 318 -8.17 -25.62 -5.40
CA ASP A 318 -7.63 -26.95 -5.67
C ASP A 318 -8.64 -28.06 -5.36
N ALA A 319 -9.45 -27.88 -4.30
CA ALA A 319 -10.53 -28.80 -3.97
C ALA A 319 -11.64 -28.81 -5.03
N LYS A 320 -12.02 -27.63 -5.56
CA LYS A 320 -12.97 -27.52 -6.69
C LYS A 320 -12.41 -28.15 -7.97
N ALA A 321 -11.17 -27.82 -8.33
CA ALA A 321 -10.49 -28.37 -9.51
C ALA A 321 -10.29 -29.90 -9.43
N SER A 322 -10.14 -30.43 -8.20
CA SER A 322 -10.05 -31.86 -7.93
C SER A 322 -11.41 -32.55 -7.72
N ARG A 323 -12.52 -31.79 -7.80
CA ARG A 323 -13.90 -32.28 -7.63
C ARG A 323 -14.19 -32.87 -6.25
N LEU A 324 -13.45 -32.43 -5.23
CA LEU A 324 -13.71 -32.78 -3.83
C LEU A 324 -14.92 -32.02 -3.27
N ILE A 325 -15.20 -30.82 -3.79
CA ILE A 325 -16.31 -29.95 -3.39
C ILE A 325 -17.04 -29.38 -4.62
N GLY A 326 -18.39 -29.37 -4.60
CA GLY A 326 -19.25 -28.79 -5.65
C GLY A 326 -20.23 -29.79 -6.31
N GLU A 327 -21.43 -29.31 -6.67
CA GLU A 327 -22.54 -30.16 -7.17
C GLU A 327 -22.70 -30.20 -8.71
N VAL A 328 -21.96 -29.41 -9.49
CA VAL A 328 -22.20 -29.28 -10.94
C VAL A 328 -20.93 -29.45 -11.77
N LYS A 329 -21.10 -30.11 -12.93
CA LYS A 329 -20.13 -30.41 -13.99
C LYS A 329 -19.59 -29.17 -14.74
N SER A 330 -19.58 -27.97 -14.16
CA SER A 330 -18.88 -26.84 -14.78
C SER A 330 -17.37 -27.02 -14.57
N THR A 331 -16.61 -26.91 -15.65
CA THR A 331 -15.16 -26.74 -15.58
C THR A 331 -14.92 -25.45 -14.82
N PHE A 332 -14.49 -25.55 -13.56
CA PHE A 332 -14.03 -24.39 -12.79
C PHE A 332 -13.01 -23.63 -13.64
N ASP A 333 -13.31 -22.38 -13.97
CA ASP A 333 -12.44 -21.52 -14.75
C ASP A 333 -11.39 -20.89 -13.84
N ASP A 334 -10.15 -21.34 -13.96
CA ASP A 334 -9.00 -20.88 -13.19
C ASP A 334 -8.19 -19.78 -13.89
N THR A 335 -8.67 -19.25 -15.03
CA THR A 335 -7.94 -18.24 -15.82
C THR A 335 -7.59 -16.99 -15.03
N LEU A 336 -8.43 -16.56 -14.09
CA LEU A 336 -8.16 -15.41 -13.22
C LEU A 336 -7.04 -15.66 -12.19
N PHE A 337 -6.65 -16.93 -11.94
CA PHE A 337 -5.46 -17.27 -11.16
C PHE A 337 -4.19 -17.28 -12.02
N LEU A 338 -4.31 -17.33 -13.35
CA LEU A 338 -3.16 -17.25 -14.27
C LEU A 338 -2.70 -15.81 -14.49
N THR A 339 -3.57 -14.83 -14.23
CA THR A 339 -3.26 -13.40 -14.37
C THR A 339 -2.76 -12.85 -13.02
N PRO A 340 -1.51 -12.35 -12.93
CA PRO A 340 -0.92 -11.95 -11.66
C PRO A 340 -1.72 -10.88 -10.89
N GLU A 341 -2.27 -9.89 -11.60
CA GLU A 341 -3.02 -8.78 -11.01
C GLU A 341 -4.35 -9.21 -10.39
N THR A 342 -4.92 -10.34 -10.85
CA THR A 342 -6.19 -10.86 -10.34
C THR A 342 -6.02 -12.03 -9.39
N PHE A 343 -4.82 -12.61 -9.26
CA PHE A 343 -4.55 -13.81 -8.47
C PHE A 343 -5.02 -13.69 -7.01
N PHE A 344 -4.56 -12.65 -6.30
CA PHE A 344 -4.92 -12.42 -4.90
C PHE A 344 -6.42 -12.19 -4.73
N ALA A 345 -7.01 -11.29 -5.53
CA ALA A 345 -8.43 -10.98 -5.45
C ALA A 345 -9.31 -12.20 -5.76
N SER A 346 -8.88 -13.06 -6.69
CA SER A 346 -9.57 -14.31 -7.02
C SER A 346 -9.58 -15.28 -5.84
N ALA A 347 -8.45 -15.48 -5.17
CA ALA A 347 -8.35 -16.33 -3.99
C ALA A 347 -9.23 -15.79 -2.84
N VAL A 348 -9.13 -14.49 -2.55
CA VAL A 348 -9.89 -13.84 -1.47
C VAL A 348 -11.39 -13.91 -1.73
N SER A 349 -11.84 -13.61 -2.96
CA SER A 349 -13.26 -13.69 -3.33
C SER A 349 -13.78 -15.13 -3.27
N LEU A 350 -12.96 -16.10 -3.68
CA LEU A 350 -13.32 -17.52 -3.60
C LEU A 350 -13.45 -18.03 -2.16
N ALA A 351 -12.59 -17.56 -1.25
CA ALA A 351 -12.63 -17.93 0.17
C ALA A 351 -13.79 -17.29 0.92
N THR A 352 -14.05 -16.01 0.66
CA THR A 352 -15.01 -15.20 1.43
C THR A 352 -16.41 -15.18 0.83
N GLY A 353 -16.54 -15.40 -0.48
CA GLY A 353 -17.76 -15.12 -1.23
C GLY A 353 -18.06 -13.62 -1.42
N LEU A 354 -17.16 -12.74 -0.99
CA LEU A 354 -17.31 -11.28 -1.09
C LEU A 354 -16.59 -10.73 -2.33
N ASP A 355 -16.86 -9.46 -2.62
CA ASP A 355 -16.15 -8.69 -3.64
C ASP A 355 -14.74 -8.35 -3.15
N ALA A 356 -13.71 -8.92 -3.79
CA ALA A 356 -12.32 -8.67 -3.45
C ALA A 356 -11.73 -7.55 -4.31
N PRO A 357 -11.26 -6.43 -3.73
CA PRO A 357 -10.75 -5.31 -4.50
C PRO A 357 -9.46 -5.65 -5.26
N LEU A 358 -9.29 -5.02 -6.43
CA LEU A 358 -8.06 -5.08 -7.23
C LEU A 358 -7.07 -3.96 -6.82
N ASN A 359 -5.81 -4.09 -7.23
CA ASN A 359 -4.74 -3.15 -6.87
C ASN A 359 -4.87 -1.75 -7.49
N GLY A 360 -5.70 -1.60 -8.53
CA GLY A 360 -5.96 -0.30 -9.16
C GLY A 360 -4.89 0.20 -10.14
N MET A 361 -3.93 -0.67 -10.50
CA MET A 361 -2.86 -0.40 -11.46
C MET A 361 -2.47 -1.70 -12.19
N ALA A 362 -2.16 -1.60 -13.49
CA ALA A 362 -1.65 -2.72 -14.28
C ALA A 362 -0.16 -2.97 -14.01
N ASP A 363 0.29 -4.22 -14.15
CA ASP A 363 1.68 -4.64 -13.94
C ASP A 363 2.20 -4.38 -12.50
N VAL A 364 1.30 -4.30 -11.53
CA VAL A 364 1.62 -4.14 -10.10
C VAL A 364 0.86 -5.16 -9.27
N TYR A 365 1.58 -6.14 -8.74
CA TYR A 365 0.98 -7.32 -8.12
C TYR A 365 1.91 -8.03 -7.13
N VAL A 366 1.29 -8.87 -6.31
CA VAL A 366 1.96 -9.92 -5.53
C VAL A 366 1.51 -11.25 -6.08
N PHE A 367 2.44 -12.14 -6.40
CA PHE A 367 2.12 -13.39 -7.09
C PHE A 367 2.94 -14.55 -6.55
N TYR A 368 2.37 -15.75 -6.61
CA TYR A 368 3.04 -16.99 -6.22
C TYR A 368 3.10 -17.90 -7.45
N PRO A 369 4.12 -17.76 -8.33
CA PRO A 369 4.20 -18.52 -9.58
C PRO A 369 4.16 -20.04 -9.37
N GLU A 370 4.81 -20.50 -8.30
CA GLU A 370 4.86 -21.92 -7.91
C GLU A 370 3.48 -22.49 -7.56
N LEU A 371 2.53 -21.65 -7.17
CA LEU A 371 1.20 -22.07 -6.72
C LEU A 371 0.12 -21.95 -7.81
N VAL A 372 0.52 -21.61 -9.03
CA VAL A 372 -0.39 -21.48 -10.17
C VAL A 372 -0.89 -22.85 -10.62
N ASN A 373 0.00 -23.84 -10.66
CA ASN A 373 -0.35 -25.19 -11.06
C ASN A 373 -1.20 -25.87 -10.00
N VAL A 374 -2.31 -26.45 -10.43
CA VAL A 374 -3.12 -27.31 -9.59
C VAL A 374 -2.50 -28.72 -9.60
N ARG A 375 -2.34 -29.33 -8.42
CA ARG A 375 -1.82 -30.70 -8.18
C ARG A 375 -0.31 -30.90 -8.18
N ASP A 376 0.47 -29.84 -7.93
CA ASP A 376 1.90 -30.02 -7.67
C ASP A 376 2.13 -30.72 -6.32
N LEU A 377 3.07 -31.68 -6.30
CA LEU A 377 3.44 -32.45 -5.13
C LEU A 377 4.57 -31.74 -4.38
N TRP A 378 4.27 -31.28 -3.16
CA TRP A 378 5.24 -30.61 -2.31
C TRP A 378 5.76 -31.58 -1.25
N ALA A 379 7.08 -31.75 -1.18
CA ALA A 379 7.71 -32.61 -0.20
C ALA A 379 7.95 -31.83 1.10
N VAL A 380 7.24 -32.21 2.16
CA VAL A 380 7.62 -31.83 3.53
C VAL A 380 8.38 -33.00 4.13
N PRO A 381 9.59 -32.80 4.67
CA PRO A 381 10.27 -33.85 5.44
C PRO A 381 9.44 -34.15 6.71
N ALA A 382 8.79 -35.31 6.75
CA ALA A 382 7.94 -35.76 7.85
C ALA A 382 8.17 -37.24 8.19
N LEU A 383 7.85 -37.63 9.44
CA LEU A 383 8.05 -38.98 9.98
C LEU A 383 6.70 -39.49 10.55
N ILE A 384 6.09 -40.51 9.93
CA ILE A 384 4.64 -40.79 10.03
C ILE A 384 4.30 -41.92 11.03
N MET A 385 3.22 -41.79 11.83
CA MET A 385 2.53 -42.88 12.56
C MET A 385 0.97 -42.82 12.44
N GLN A 386 0.28 -43.94 12.66
CA GLN A 386 -1.04 -44.43 12.16
C GLN A 386 -2.35 -43.60 12.36
N GLN A 387 -3.39 -43.97 11.57
CA GLN A 387 -4.75 -43.37 11.45
C GLN A 387 -5.86 -44.00 12.35
N LEU A 388 -6.93 -43.22 12.62
CA LEU A 388 -8.17 -43.59 13.32
C LEU A 388 -9.43 -43.33 12.47
N GLY A 389 -10.50 -44.11 12.72
CA GLY A 389 -11.68 -44.31 11.86
C GLY A 389 -12.96 -43.51 12.19
N ASN A 390 -14.02 -43.84 11.43
CA ASN A 390 -15.25 -43.08 11.17
C ASN A 390 -16.23 -42.86 12.35
N HIS A 391 -16.94 -41.70 12.33
CA HIS A 391 -18.08 -41.35 13.20
C HIS A 391 -19.33 -40.84 12.42
N GLN A 392 -20.49 -40.85 13.10
CA GLN A 392 -21.84 -40.50 12.60
C GLN A 392 -22.10 -38.99 12.49
N THR A 393 -23.02 -38.60 11.60
CA THR A 393 -23.37 -37.20 11.25
C THR A 393 -24.18 -36.49 12.35
N THR A 394 -23.71 -35.32 12.80
CA THR A 394 -24.39 -34.39 13.73
C THR A 394 -24.39 -32.99 13.13
N GLU A 395 -25.48 -32.24 13.24
CA GLU A 395 -25.54 -30.83 12.84
C GLU A 395 -24.96 -29.94 13.95
N VAL A 396 -24.01 -29.07 13.60
CA VAL A 396 -23.27 -28.22 14.54
C VAL A 396 -23.35 -26.75 14.08
N THR A 397 -23.81 -25.87 14.97
CA THR A 397 -23.80 -24.41 14.74
C THR A 397 -22.72 -23.77 15.61
N ILE A 398 -21.84 -22.97 15.01
CA ILE A 398 -20.75 -22.26 15.71
C ILE A 398 -20.99 -20.75 15.58
N SER A 399 -20.97 -20.04 16.71
CA SER A 399 -21.05 -18.57 16.78
C SER A 399 -19.85 -18.01 17.54
N LEU A 400 -19.17 -17.01 16.98
CA LEU A 400 -18.05 -16.32 17.63
C LEU A 400 -18.59 -15.26 18.60
N LEU A 401 -18.19 -15.33 19.88
CA LEU A 401 -18.65 -14.42 20.93
C LEU A 401 -17.69 -13.25 21.19
N GLU A 402 -16.38 -13.49 21.10
CA GLU A 402 -15.33 -12.49 21.28
C GLU A 402 -14.13 -12.84 20.40
N THR A 403 -13.43 -11.82 19.89
CA THR A 403 -12.18 -11.98 19.13
C THR A 403 -11.16 -10.97 19.64
N TYR A 404 -9.93 -11.43 19.88
CA TYR A 404 -8.82 -10.60 20.35
C TYR A 404 -7.50 -11.19 19.84
N VAL A 405 -6.45 -10.37 19.82
CA VAL A 405 -5.08 -10.81 19.55
C VAL A 405 -4.29 -10.74 20.86
N LEU A 406 -3.42 -11.72 21.10
CA LEU A 406 -2.46 -11.70 22.20
C LEU A 406 -1.10 -11.26 21.64
N ASP A 407 -0.42 -10.36 22.34
CA ASP A 407 1.01 -10.14 22.09
C ASP A 407 1.86 -11.24 22.75
N ASP A 408 3.17 -11.22 22.51
CA ASP A 408 4.11 -12.21 23.04
C ASP A 408 4.14 -12.29 24.58
N ASN A 409 3.65 -11.25 25.27
CA ASN A 409 3.52 -11.20 26.72
C ASN A 409 2.15 -11.70 27.21
N GLY A 410 1.31 -12.20 26.30
CA GLY A 410 -0.05 -12.66 26.60
C GLY A 410 -1.03 -11.52 26.90
N MET A 411 -0.72 -10.28 26.51
CA MET A 411 -1.62 -9.15 26.73
C MET A 411 -2.68 -9.09 25.62
N LYS A 412 -3.94 -9.03 26.02
CA LYS A 412 -5.08 -8.90 25.09
C LYS A 412 -5.09 -7.53 24.43
N LYS A 413 -5.04 -7.52 23.10
CA LYS A 413 -5.36 -6.38 22.24
C LYS A 413 -6.75 -6.62 21.64
N ARG A 414 -7.68 -5.71 21.96
CA ARG A 414 -9.05 -5.73 21.42
C ARG A 414 -9.12 -4.89 20.15
N SER A 415 -10.08 -5.19 19.28
CA SER A 415 -10.36 -4.38 18.10
C SER A 415 -10.55 -2.91 18.50
N ALA A 416 -9.78 -2.01 17.92
CA ALA A 416 -10.15 -0.60 17.91
C ALA A 416 -11.45 -0.50 17.11
N GLY A 417 -12.53 -0.08 17.75
CA GLY A 417 -13.80 0.11 17.06
C GLY A 417 -13.68 1.32 16.15
N ALA A 418 -13.49 1.10 14.85
CA ALA A 418 -13.56 2.16 13.86
C ALA A 418 -15.01 2.63 13.73
N SER A 419 -15.31 3.86 14.14
CA SER A 419 -16.62 4.43 13.86
C SER A 419 -16.61 5.00 12.45
N ILE A 420 -16.76 4.10 11.47
CA ILE A 420 -16.77 4.39 10.02
C ILE A 420 -17.78 5.50 9.68
N GLU A 421 -18.83 5.66 10.49
CA GLU A 421 -19.85 6.72 10.38
C GLU A 421 -19.29 8.16 10.48
N TRP A 422 -18.12 8.37 11.10
CA TRP A 422 -17.53 9.71 11.27
C TRP A 422 -16.37 10.00 10.32
N VAL A 423 -15.92 9.01 9.54
CA VAL A 423 -14.82 9.19 8.59
C VAL A 423 -15.39 9.50 7.22
N THR A 424 -15.56 10.79 6.92
CA THR A 424 -15.97 11.26 5.59
C THR A 424 -14.75 11.77 4.81
N PRO A 425 -14.50 11.29 3.58
CA PRO A 425 -13.40 11.80 2.77
C PRO A 425 -13.59 13.29 2.43
N ILE A 426 -12.50 14.06 2.50
CA ILE A 426 -12.50 15.46 2.07
C ILE A 426 -12.55 15.50 0.54
N THR A 427 -13.63 16.01 -0.03
CA THR A 427 -13.82 16.13 -1.48
C THR A 427 -13.58 17.54 -2.02
N LEU A 428 -13.36 18.52 -1.14
CA LEU A 428 -13.13 19.92 -1.54
C LEU A 428 -11.85 20.03 -2.37
N GLY A 429 -11.97 20.55 -3.60
CA GLY A 429 -10.85 20.69 -4.53
C GLY A 429 -10.44 19.37 -5.21
N ILE A 430 -11.29 18.34 -5.19
CA ILE A 430 -11.02 17.05 -5.82
C ILE A 430 -12.18 16.67 -6.75
N LEU A 431 -11.86 16.41 -8.02
CA LEU A 431 -12.76 15.77 -8.97
C LEU A 431 -12.74 14.25 -8.73
N VAL A 432 -13.75 13.78 -8.01
CA VAL A 432 -13.93 12.36 -7.69
C VAL A 432 -14.60 11.63 -8.86
N VAL A 433 -14.06 10.47 -9.22
CA VAL A 433 -14.58 9.57 -10.26
C VAL A 433 -15.07 8.28 -9.61
N SER A 434 -16.32 7.89 -9.92
CA SER A 434 -16.99 6.70 -9.39
C SER A 434 -17.01 5.51 -10.35
N SER A 435 -16.53 5.69 -11.58
CA SER A 435 -16.36 4.63 -12.57
C SER A 435 -14.88 4.29 -12.78
N GLY A 436 -14.56 2.99 -12.78
CA GLY A 436 -13.20 2.47 -12.99
C GLY A 436 -13.05 1.78 -14.34
N ASP A 437 -11.96 2.07 -15.08
CA ASP A 437 -11.56 1.28 -16.25
C ASP A 437 -10.91 -0.03 -15.80
N LEU A 438 -11.45 -1.16 -16.25
CA LEU A 438 -10.95 -2.49 -15.95
C LEU A 438 -9.54 -2.75 -16.51
N ARG A 439 -9.14 -2.06 -17.58
CA ARG A 439 -7.76 -2.15 -18.11
C ARG A 439 -6.71 -1.63 -17.14
N ARG A 440 -7.14 -0.76 -16.22
CA ARG A 440 -6.32 -0.24 -15.11
C ARG A 440 -6.55 -1.02 -13.82
N PHE A 441 -7.25 -2.15 -13.88
CA PHE A 441 -7.62 -2.97 -12.72
C PHE A 441 -8.36 -2.17 -11.63
N ARG A 442 -9.21 -1.21 -12.04
CA ARG A 442 -10.08 -0.45 -11.12
C ARG A 442 -11.41 -1.18 -10.97
N GLY A 443 -11.51 -2.03 -9.96
CA GLY A 443 -12.67 -2.90 -9.77
C GLY A 443 -12.48 -3.90 -8.64
N HIS A 444 -13.26 -4.98 -8.70
CA HIS A 444 -13.17 -6.12 -7.80
C HIS A 444 -13.38 -7.43 -8.57
N ILE A 445 -12.94 -8.53 -7.97
CA ILE A 445 -13.32 -9.88 -8.37
C ILE A 445 -14.51 -10.32 -7.51
N ARG A 446 -15.51 -10.90 -8.15
CA ARG A 446 -16.72 -11.43 -7.49
C ARG A 446 -16.91 -12.90 -7.81
N CYS A 447 -17.27 -13.68 -6.79
CA CYS A 447 -17.76 -15.05 -6.93
C CYS A 447 -19.29 -15.06 -7.11
N GLN A 448 -19.80 -15.53 -8.26
CA GLN A 448 -21.22 -15.75 -8.51
C GLN A 448 -21.49 -17.21 -8.86
N GLN A 449 -22.41 -17.87 -8.13
CA GLN A 449 -22.89 -19.22 -8.44
C GLN A 449 -21.80 -20.22 -8.85
N SER A 450 -20.63 -20.15 -8.19
CA SER A 450 -19.40 -20.96 -8.38
C SER A 450 -18.34 -20.50 -9.39
N ASP A 451 -18.58 -19.43 -10.15
CA ASP A 451 -17.60 -18.83 -11.08
C ASP A 451 -17.10 -17.45 -10.60
N LEU A 452 -15.86 -17.11 -10.97
CA LEU A 452 -15.23 -15.83 -10.65
C LEU A 452 -15.30 -14.89 -11.86
N THR A 453 -15.62 -13.62 -11.60
CA THR A 453 -15.70 -12.59 -12.66
C THR A 453 -15.09 -11.28 -12.20
N MET A 454 -14.45 -10.57 -13.12
CA MET A 454 -13.93 -9.23 -12.88
C MET A 454 -15.00 -8.18 -13.18
N VAL A 455 -15.25 -7.28 -12.23
CA VAL A 455 -16.30 -6.26 -12.29
C VAL A 455 -15.71 -4.88 -12.02
N GLY A 456 -16.00 -3.92 -12.90
CA GLY A 456 -15.53 -2.53 -12.74
C GLY A 456 -16.23 -1.83 -11.57
N VAL A 457 -15.60 -0.80 -11.00
CA VAL A 457 -16.26 0.01 -9.98
C VAL A 457 -17.44 0.76 -10.61
N THR A 458 -18.65 0.52 -10.10
CA THR A 458 -19.83 1.35 -10.33
C THR A 458 -20.38 1.77 -8.98
N MET A 459 -19.94 2.88 -8.41
CA MET A 459 -20.67 3.45 -7.27
C MET A 459 -21.91 4.17 -7.80
N PRO A 460 -23.10 4.00 -7.19
CA PRO A 460 -24.24 4.85 -7.51
C PRO A 460 -23.84 6.30 -7.24
N ALA A 461 -24.13 7.19 -8.19
CA ALA A 461 -23.81 8.61 -8.07
C ALA A 461 -24.51 9.19 -6.84
N VAL A 462 -23.77 9.39 -5.75
CA VAL A 462 -24.23 10.25 -4.65
C VAL A 462 -24.03 11.68 -5.13
N ILE A 463 -25.05 12.21 -5.81
CA ILE A 463 -25.15 13.64 -6.09
C ILE A 463 -25.28 14.31 -4.72
N PRO A 464 -24.36 15.20 -4.31
CA PRO A 464 -24.57 15.97 -3.09
C PRO A 464 -25.78 16.87 -3.35
N THR A 465 -26.93 16.51 -2.78
CA THR A 465 -28.07 17.41 -2.72
C THR A 465 -27.64 18.58 -1.84
N THR A 466 -27.47 19.75 -2.44
CA THR A 466 -27.47 21.03 -1.75
C THR A 466 -28.81 21.17 -1.04
N LYS A 467 -28.92 20.64 0.18
CA LYS A 467 -29.95 21.08 1.11
C LYS A 467 -29.42 22.32 1.79
N GLU A 468 -30.11 23.41 1.51
CA GLU A 468 -29.95 24.72 2.12
C GLU A 468 -29.75 24.60 3.62
N SER A 469 -28.81 25.40 4.11
CA SER A 469 -28.59 25.76 5.50
C SER A 469 -29.90 26.03 6.23
N GLY A 470 -30.43 25.02 6.92
CA GLY A 470 -31.42 25.18 7.98
C GLY A 470 -30.69 25.46 9.28
N ALA A 471 -30.82 26.69 9.78
CA ALA A 471 -30.37 27.05 11.11
C ALA A 471 -30.96 26.09 12.14
N VAL A 472 -30.10 25.41 12.90
CA VAL A 472 -30.51 24.70 14.11
C VAL A 472 -30.54 25.74 15.23
N GLU A 473 -31.74 26.20 15.60
CA GLU A 473 -31.95 26.88 16.87
C GLU A 473 -31.67 25.89 18.00
N VAL A 474 -30.62 26.17 18.78
CA VAL A 474 -30.30 25.43 20.01
C VAL A 474 -31.21 25.97 21.11
N ASN A 475 -32.19 25.17 21.52
CA ASN A 475 -33.06 25.50 22.64
C ASN A 475 -32.36 25.10 23.96
N TYR A 476 -31.83 26.10 24.67
CA TYR A 476 -31.26 25.93 26.01
C TYR A 476 -32.38 26.00 27.05
N ASP A 477 -33.02 24.88 27.34
CA ASP A 477 -33.76 24.69 28.59
C ASP A 477 -34.07 23.21 28.77
N GLN A 478 -33.18 22.49 29.46
CA GLN A 478 -33.44 21.34 30.34
C GLN A 478 -32.12 20.68 30.74
N MET A 479 -31.35 21.38 31.58
CA MET A 479 -30.36 20.75 32.47
C MET A 479 -30.52 21.37 33.84
N GLU A 480 -31.52 20.93 34.59
CA GLU A 480 -31.48 20.98 36.05
C GLU A 480 -32.50 19.99 36.65
N SER A 481 -32.06 19.33 37.72
CA SER A 481 -32.77 18.36 38.56
C SER A 481 -32.83 16.90 38.07
N THR A 482 -31.88 16.08 38.52
CA THR A 482 -32.15 15.02 39.52
C THR A 482 -30.87 14.27 39.87
N ASN A 483 -30.15 14.80 40.87
CA ASN A 483 -29.23 14.03 41.70
C ASN A 483 -29.83 14.02 43.11
N ALA A 484 -30.47 12.92 43.51
CA ALA A 484 -30.80 12.65 44.92
C ALA A 484 -31.12 11.17 45.18
N GLY A 485 -30.12 10.44 45.68
CA GLY A 485 -30.30 9.46 46.76
C GLY A 485 -30.55 7.98 46.40
N ARG A 486 -29.60 7.10 46.71
CA ARG A 486 -29.57 6.33 47.98
C ARG A 486 -28.42 5.33 48.03
N GLN A 487 -27.76 5.29 49.19
CA GLN A 487 -26.72 4.35 49.61
C GLN A 487 -27.30 3.01 50.11
N SER A 488 -26.39 2.02 50.15
CA SER A 488 -26.27 0.86 51.05
C SER A 488 -27.35 -0.23 51.02
N THR A 489 -26.97 -1.43 50.56
CA THR A 489 -26.50 -2.55 51.41
C THR A 489 -25.59 -3.46 50.61
#